data_AF-A0A9N9P1T1-F1
#
_entry.id   AF-A0A9N9P1T1-F1
#
_cell.length_a   1.000
_cell.length_b   1.000
_cell.length_c   1.000
_cell.angle_alpha   90.00
_cell.angle_beta   90.00
_cell.angle_gamma   90.00
#
_symmetry.space_group_name_H-M   'P 1'
#
loop_
_entity.id
_entity.type
_entity.pdbx_description
1 polymer ?
#
loop_
_entity_poly.entity_id
_entity_poly.type
_entity_poly.pdbx_seq_one_letter_code
_entity_poly.pdbx_strand_id
1 'polypeptide(L)'
;CATLGKWKVPKVFLHQTKNSTLWVSNPVRIPTHVEDIFYKYAICRRENKWFRKGKLVVDYFEGVGGERTNRKMEFLENHYDLWQDNYNMKLNMRALKNDFQFVKSIYDNIKGIETLKDRIMEYQYIARQYKDLTNSATNINFIQNKLASSVSKEQRLFLCILLGSYMLQPNKPMINGCYLPQNFPSTNLLEDLESIDSDFSLSDTRHLVSHAIRALVQHNSKYGFTTWFKMFTLAPILDESYAFIDAIEVYNFERRSDQFLNALGDN
;
A
#
# COMPACT_ATOMS: atom_id res chain seq x y z
N CYS A 1 -7.28 -1.41 28.61
CA CYS A 1 -8.41 -0.53 29.03
C CYS A 1 -9.75 -1.30 29.13
N ALA A 2 -10.84 -0.64 29.57
CA ALA A 2 -12.17 -1.27 29.73
C ALA A 2 -12.82 -1.73 28.41
N THR A 3 -12.58 -0.99 27.33
CA THR A 3 -13.03 -1.30 25.97
C THR A 3 -12.47 -2.63 25.48
N LEU A 4 -11.21 -2.91 25.78
CA LEU A 4 -10.53 -4.15 25.39
C LEU A 4 -10.76 -5.33 26.37
N GLY A 5 -11.43 -5.08 27.51
CA GLY A 5 -11.80 -6.15 28.44
C GLY A 5 -10.89 -6.36 29.67
N LYS A 6 -9.97 -5.43 29.94
CA LYS A 6 -9.09 -5.41 31.12
C LYS A 6 -8.38 -6.77 31.40
N TRP A 7 -7.89 -7.45 30.36
CA TRP A 7 -7.23 -8.76 30.46
C TRP A 7 -8.09 -9.90 31.03
N LYS A 8 -9.40 -9.70 31.24
CA LYS A 8 -10.30 -10.68 31.84
C LYS A 8 -11.23 -11.34 30.83
N VAL A 9 -11.87 -10.53 29.99
CA VAL A 9 -12.85 -11.01 29.00
C VAL A 9 -12.62 -10.28 27.68
N PRO A 10 -12.18 -10.97 26.61
CA PRO A 10 -12.06 -10.37 25.28
C PRO A 10 -13.37 -9.72 24.84
N LYS A 11 -13.30 -8.46 24.42
CA LYS A 11 -14.47 -7.69 23.96
C LYS A 11 -14.44 -7.32 22.47
N VAL A 12 -13.24 -7.32 21.88
CA VAL A 12 -13.04 -7.04 20.46
C VAL A 12 -12.81 -8.37 19.78
N PHE A 13 -13.67 -8.69 18.81
CA PHE A 13 -13.57 -9.91 18.02
C PHE A 13 -13.14 -9.54 16.61
N LEU A 14 -12.18 -10.30 16.09
CA LEU A 14 -11.74 -10.19 14.72
C LEU A 14 -12.49 -11.21 13.88
N HIS A 15 -12.79 -10.85 12.64
CA HIS A 15 -13.31 -11.75 11.63
C HIS A 15 -12.28 -11.89 10.52
N GLN A 16 -12.13 -13.11 10.02
CA GLN A 16 -11.25 -13.39 8.90
C GLN A 16 -11.86 -12.81 7.63
N THR A 17 -11.06 -12.09 6.86
CA THR A 17 -11.44 -11.75 5.48
C THR A 17 -11.42 -13.02 4.65
N LYS A 18 -12.47 -13.24 3.84
CA LYS A 18 -12.68 -14.50 3.12
C LYS A 18 -11.44 -14.89 2.30
N ASN A 19 -10.99 -16.14 2.49
CA ASN A 19 -9.81 -16.71 1.84
C ASN A 19 -8.50 -15.92 2.04
N SER A 20 -8.34 -15.26 3.19
CA SER A 20 -7.16 -14.49 3.51
C SER A 20 -6.62 -14.73 4.92
N THR A 21 -5.33 -14.50 5.11
CA THR A 21 -4.60 -14.37 6.37
C THR A 21 -4.95 -13.10 7.16
N LEU A 22 -5.70 -12.16 6.57
CA LEU A 22 -6.14 -10.92 7.23
C LEU A 22 -7.32 -11.16 8.17
N TRP A 23 -7.18 -10.67 9.41
CA TRP A 23 -8.24 -10.62 10.41
C TRP A 23 -8.49 -9.17 10.79
N VAL A 24 -9.76 -8.75 10.78
CA VAL A 24 -10.15 -7.35 10.99
C VAL A 24 -11.23 -7.28 12.06
N SER A 25 -11.21 -6.25 12.90
CA SER A 25 -12.32 -5.95 13.82
C SER A 25 -13.21 -4.87 13.23
N ASN A 26 -14.45 -4.77 13.73
CA ASN A 26 -15.20 -3.53 13.56
C ASN A 26 -14.45 -2.37 14.24
N PRO A 27 -14.68 -1.10 13.82
CA PRO A 27 -14.07 0.06 14.47
C PRO A 27 -14.29 0.05 15.98
N VAL A 28 -13.21 0.27 16.75
CA VAL A 28 -13.23 0.23 18.21
C VAL A 28 -13.00 1.63 18.76
N ARG A 29 -13.91 2.12 19.60
CA ARG A 29 -13.77 3.43 20.26
C ARG A 29 -12.86 3.32 21.47
N ILE A 30 -11.59 3.65 21.28
CA ILE A 30 -10.59 3.66 22.34
C ILE A 30 -10.60 5.01 23.08
N PRO A 31 -10.64 5.04 24.42
CA PRO A 31 -10.58 6.29 25.17
C PRO A 31 -9.19 6.93 25.08
N THR A 32 -9.13 8.22 24.75
CA THR A 32 -7.89 8.98 24.55
C THR A 32 -7.27 9.51 25.84
N HIS A 33 -8.03 9.59 26.94
CA HIS A 33 -7.55 10.06 28.24
C HIS A 33 -6.68 9.05 29.02
N VAL A 34 -6.43 7.87 28.43
CA VAL A 34 -5.60 6.82 29.05
C VAL A 34 -4.25 6.85 28.35
N GLU A 35 -3.23 7.33 29.05
CA GLU A 35 -1.89 7.56 28.48
C GLU A 35 -1.21 6.29 27.99
N ASP A 36 -1.50 5.13 28.59
CA ASP A 36 -0.90 3.85 28.23
C ASP A 36 -1.95 2.75 28.09
N ILE A 37 -2.20 2.35 26.84
CA ILE A 37 -3.05 1.19 26.53
C ILE A 37 -2.20 0.08 25.98
N PHE A 38 -2.17 -1.03 26.70
CA PHE A 38 -1.55 -2.27 26.26
C PHE A 38 -2.58 -3.30 25.80
N TYR A 39 -2.24 -4.06 24.77
CA TYR A 39 -3.10 -5.12 24.23
C TYR A 39 -2.29 -6.30 23.68
N LYS A 40 -2.99 -7.42 23.48
CA LYS A 40 -2.52 -8.62 22.78
C LYS A 40 -3.66 -9.28 22.04
N TYR A 41 -3.33 -9.91 20.92
CA TYR A 41 -4.24 -10.86 20.28
C TYR A 41 -4.27 -12.20 21.03
N ALA A 42 -5.39 -12.89 20.94
CA ALA A 42 -5.60 -14.15 21.62
C ALA A 42 -6.53 -15.07 20.81
N ILE A 43 -6.26 -16.37 20.88
CA ILE A 43 -7.17 -17.39 20.37
C ILE A 43 -8.14 -17.77 21.49
N CYS A 44 -9.43 -17.74 21.16
CA CYS A 44 -10.50 -17.97 22.11
C CYS A 44 -11.43 -19.07 21.61
N ARG A 45 -11.92 -19.90 22.51
CA ARG A 45 -12.98 -20.89 22.23
C ARG A 45 -14.21 -20.61 23.07
N ARG A 46 -15.37 -21.03 22.57
CA ARG A 46 -16.59 -21.08 23.37
C ARG A 46 -16.74 -22.46 23.98
N GLU A 47 -16.85 -22.51 25.30
CA GLU A 47 -17.15 -23.74 26.01
C GLU A 47 -18.65 -24.04 25.94
N ASN A 48 -19.05 -25.00 25.11
CA ASN A 48 -20.43 -25.44 25.09
C ASN A 48 -20.71 -26.30 26.32
N LYS A 49 -21.57 -25.81 27.23
CA LYS A 49 -22.22 -26.64 28.26
C LYS A 49 -23.64 -26.94 27.79
N TRP A 50 -24.10 -28.17 28.02
CA TRP A 50 -25.30 -28.75 27.42
C TRP A 50 -26.62 -27.95 27.58
N PHE A 51 -26.67 -26.92 28.43
CA PHE A 51 -27.88 -26.10 28.63
C PHE A 51 -27.62 -24.59 28.88
N ARG A 52 -26.43 -24.05 28.58
CA ARG A 52 -26.13 -22.62 28.76
C ARG A 52 -25.33 -22.07 27.58
N LYS A 53 -25.56 -20.79 27.23
CA LYS A 53 -24.67 -20.04 26.32
C LYS A 53 -23.24 -20.20 26.85
N GLY A 54 -22.38 -20.76 26.01
CA GLY A 54 -21.03 -21.11 26.39
C GLY A 54 -20.20 -19.91 26.84
N LYS A 55 -19.39 -20.09 27.88
CA LYS A 55 -18.45 -19.07 28.34
C LYS A 55 -17.31 -18.96 27.32
N LEU A 56 -16.93 -17.74 26.96
CA LEU A 56 -15.73 -17.51 26.17
C LEU A 56 -14.51 -17.72 27.06
N VAL A 57 -13.60 -18.57 26.62
CA VAL A 57 -12.34 -18.86 27.31
C VAL A 57 -11.20 -18.53 26.35
N VAL A 58 -10.17 -17.87 26.87
CA VAL A 58 -8.92 -17.63 26.14
C VAL A 58 -8.10 -18.91 26.24
N ASP A 59 -7.74 -19.50 25.10
CA ASP A 59 -6.86 -20.66 25.07
C ASP A 59 -5.40 -20.24 25.21
N TYR A 60 -4.98 -19.26 24.41
CA TYR A 60 -3.64 -18.68 24.51
C TYR A 60 -3.57 -17.27 23.91
N PHE A 61 -2.67 -16.47 24.47
CA PHE A 61 -2.28 -15.16 23.96
C PHE A 61 -1.11 -15.29 22.99
N GLU A 62 -0.96 -14.31 22.09
CA GLU A 62 0.24 -14.17 21.27
C GLU A 62 1.49 -13.85 22.13
N GLY A 63 2.67 -14.10 21.55
CA GLY A 63 3.97 -13.80 22.13
C GLY A 63 4.39 -14.73 23.27
N VAL A 64 5.70 -14.78 23.51
CA VAL A 64 6.30 -15.49 24.64
C VAL A 64 6.66 -14.48 25.74
N GLY A 65 6.58 -14.87 27.01
CA GLY A 65 7.09 -14.04 28.11
C GLY A 65 6.10 -13.06 28.76
N GLY A 66 4.81 -13.39 28.77
CA GLY A 66 3.81 -12.66 29.56
C GLY A 66 3.64 -11.21 29.12
N GLU A 67 3.75 -10.27 30.06
CA GLU A 67 3.49 -8.84 29.81
C GLU A 67 4.57 -8.15 28.96
N ARG A 68 5.78 -8.71 28.88
CA ARG A 68 6.91 -8.12 28.13
C ARG A 68 6.67 -8.04 26.62
N THR A 69 5.76 -8.87 26.11
CA THR A 69 5.36 -8.91 24.70
C THR A 69 4.01 -8.23 24.46
N ASN A 70 3.46 -7.52 25.45
CA ASN A 70 2.28 -6.69 25.23
C ASN A 70 2.60 -5.58 24.22
N ARG A 71 1.70 -5.37 23.27
CA ARG A 71 1.78 -4.23 22.35
C ARG A 71 1.36 -2.97 23.09
N LYS A 72 2.12 -1.89 22.92
CA LYS A 72 1.67 -0.55 23.31
C LYS A 72 0.87 0.04 22.14
N MET A 73 -0.34 0.49 22.42
CA MET A 73 -1.20 1.11 21.43
C MET A 73 -0.69 2.50 21.07
N GLU A 74 -0.44 2.69 19.78
CA GLU A 74 -0.23 4.01 19.18
C GLU A 74 -1.58 4.65 18.84
N PHE A 75 -1.70 5.97 18.86
CA PHE A 75 -2.94 6.66 18.49
C PHE A 75 -3.05 6.80 16.96
N LEU A 76 -3.19 5.67 16.28
CA LEU A 76 -3.41 5.57 14.84
C LEU A 76 -4.89 5.22 14.57
N GLU A 77 -5.39 5.57 13.38
CA GLU A 77 -6.74 5.18 12.96
C GLU A 77 -6.85 3.65 12.82
N ASN A 78 -5.84 3.04 12.19
CA ASN A 78 -5.76 1.60 11.96
C ASN A 78 -4.45 1.02 12.50
N HIS A 79 -4.55 -0.16 13.11
CA HIS A 79 -3.39 -0.93 13.59
C HIS A 79 -3.11 -2.10 12.66
N TYR A 80 -1.87 -2.20 12.20
CA TYR A 80 -1.39 -3.25 11.30
C TYR A 80 -0.43 -4.15 12.06
N ASP A 81 -0.94 -5.27 12.57
CA ASP A 81 -0.18 -6.16 13.43
C ASP A 81 -0.04 -7.56 12.83
N LEU A 82 1.16 -8.11 12.92
CA LEU A 82 1.41 -9.53 12.68
C LEU A 82 1.34 -10.32 13.99
N TRP A 83 0.68 -11.47 13.98
CA TRP A 83 0.67 -12.38 15.14
C TRP A 83 2.08 -12.64 15.66
N GLN A 84 2.29 -12.42 16.95
CA GLN A 84 3.54 -12.80 17.62
C GLN A 84 3.50 -14.29 17.99
N ASP A 85 4.49 -15.04 17.49
CA ASP A 85 4.64 -16.46 17.77
C ASP A 85 4.57 -16.78 19.27
N ASN A 86 3.91 -17.90 19.58
CA ASN A 86 3.96 -18.51 20.89
C ASN A 86 4.26 -20.01 20.76
N TYR A 87 4.27 -20.74 21.87
CA TYR A 87 4.57 -22.18 21.88
C TYR A 87 3.56 -23.04 21.11
N ASN A 88 2.32 -22.57 20.93
CA ASN A 88 1.22 -23.32 20.32
C ASN A 88 0.99 -22.96 18.86
N MET A 89 1.31 -21.73 18.46
CA MET A 89 0.96 -21.17 17.17
C MET A 89 2.07 -20.24 16.67
N LYS A 90 2.63 -20.62 15.52
CA LYS A 90 3.63 -19.85 14.78
C LYS A 90 3.04 -19.28 13.50
N LEU A 91 3.50 -18.09 13.13
CA LEU A 91 3.12 -17.41 11.91
C LEU A 91 3.67 -18.16 10.70
N ASN A 92 2.78 -18.55 9.79
CA ASN A 92 3.19 -19.17 8.53
C ASN A 92 3.69 -18.09 7.56
N MET A 93 4.99 -17.81 7.62
CA MET A 93 5.62 -16.77 6.80
C MET A 93 5.48 -17.00 5.29
N ARG A 94 5.39 -18.25 4.83
CA ARG A 94 5.17 -18.54 3.40
C ARG A 94 3.76 -18.13 2.97
N ALA A 95 2.76 -18.53 3.75
CA ALA A 95 1.38 -18.13 3.50
C ALA A 95 1.23 -16.60 3.56
N LEU A 96 1.83 -15.97 4.57
CA LEU A 96 1.79 -14.53 4.74
C LEU A 96 2.46 -13.77 3.59
N LYS A 97 3.63 -14.21 3.11
CA LYS A 97 4.30 -13.59 1.94
C LYS A 97 3.43 -13.62 0.69
N ASN A 98 2.68 -14.71 0.49
CA ASN A 98 1.79 -14.87 -0.66
C ASN A 98 0.47 -14.12 -0.53
N ASP A 99 0.06 -13.77 0.70
CA ASP A 99 -1.25 -13.18 1.00
C ASP A 99 -1.13 -11.98 1.95
N PHE A 100 -0.09 -11.16 1.80
CA PHE A 100 0.08 -9.98 2.64
C PHE A 100 -0.90 -8.87 2.25
N GLN A 101 -2.05 -8.83 2.93
CA GLN A 101 -3.18 -8.01 2.53
C GLN A 101 -3.12 -6.53 2.94
N PHE A 102 -2.20 -6.11 3.81
CA PHE A 102 -2.22 -4.74 4.35
C PHE A 102 -2.16 -3.67 3.24
N VAL A 103 -1.34 -3.87 2.20
CA VAL A 103 -1.28 -2.96 1.05
C VAL A 103 -2.62 -2.86 0.33
N LYS A 104 -3.30 -3.99 0.11
CA LYS A 104 -4.62 -4.02 -0.52
C LYS A 104 -5.68 -3.36 0.36
N SER A 105 -5.65 -3.62 1.67
CA SER A 105 -6.57 -3.00 2.62
C SER A 105 -6.42 -1.49 2.68
N ILE A 106 -5.19 -0.97 2.66
CA ILE A 106 -4.93 0.48 2.60
C ILE A 106 -5.51 1.06 1.31
N TYR A 107 -5.21 0.44 0.16
CA TYR A 107 -5.73 0.88 -1.14
C TYR A 107 -7.26 0.89 -1.20
N ASP A 108 -7.91 -0.19 -0.74
CA ASP A 108 -9.37 -0.33 -0.82
C ASP A 108 -10.11 0.68 0.08
N ASN A 109 -9.42 1.29 1.06
CA ASN A 109 -9.99 2.30 1.96
C ASN A 109 -9.77 3.75 1.50
N ILE A 110 -9.17 3.97 0.32
CA ILE A 110 -9.08 5.30 -0.29
C ILE A 110 -10.45 5.66 -0.87
N LYS A 111 -11.11 6.66 -0.28
CA LYS A 111 -12.45 7.12 -0.67
C LYS A 111 -12.46 8.48 -1.36
N GLY A 112 -11.37 9.22 -1.23
CA GLY A 112 -11.27 10.60 -1.66
C GLY A 112 -9.98 11.23 -1.15
N ILE A 113 -9.77 12.50 -1.49
CA ILE A 113 -8.53 13.22 -1.21
C ILE A 113 -8.26 13.32 0.30
N GLU A 114 -9.32 13.39 1.09
CA GLU A 114 -9.29 13.47 2.55
C GLU A 114 -8.68 12.22 3.21
N THR A 115 -8.85 11.04 2.59
CA THR A 115 -8.29 9.77 3.12
C THR A 115 -6.96 9.41 2.50
N LEU A 116 -6.61 9.99 1.34
CA LEU A 116 -5.41 9.63 0.59
C LEU A 116 -4.13 9.86 1.39
N LYS A 117 -4.01 11.02 2.05
CA LYS A 117 -2.83 11.35 2.87
C LYS A 117 -2.63 10.35 4.00
N ASP A 118 -3.71 10.00 4.71
CA ASP A 118 -3.66 9.03 5.80
C ASP A 118 -3.28 7.64 5.27
N ARG A 119 -3.82 7.22 4.12
CA ARG A 119 -3.45 5.95 3.51
C ARG A 119 -1.98 5.91 3.06
N ILE A 120 -1.44 7.02 2.56
CA ILE A 120 -0.01 7.15 2.25
C ILE A 120 0.83 6.97 3.52
N MET A 121 0.45 7.62 4.62
CA MET A 121 1.16 7.48 5.91
C MET A 121 1.09 6.05 6.45
N GLU A 122 -0.09 5.41 6.39
CA GLU A 122 -0.27 4.00 6.76
C GLU A 122 0.62 3.08 5.91
N TYR A 123 0.70 3.33 4.60
CA TYR A 123 1.58 2.57 3.71
C TYR A 123 3.05 2.73 4.10
N GLN A 124 3.51 3.96 4.33
CA GLN A 124 4.89 4.21 4.75
C GLN A 124 5.20 3.55 6.09
N TYR A 125 4.24 3.55 7.02
CA TYR A 125 4.37 2.84 8.30
C TYR A 125 4.59 1.34 8.08
N ILE A 126 3.71 0.66 7.33
CA ILE A 126 3.86 -0.78 7.09
C ILE A 126 5.08 -1.12 6.22
N ALA A 127 5.52 -0.21 5.34
CA ALA A 127 6.73 -0.39 4.54
C ALA A 127 8.00 -0.34 5.41
N ARG A 128 7.99 0.46 6.49
CA ARG A 128 9.08 0.51 7.47
C ARG A 128 9.05 -0.71 8.40
N GLN A 129 7.89 -1.05 8.95
CA GLN A 129 7.74 -2.12 9.94
C GLN A 129 7.85 -3.53 9.32
N TYR A 130 7.29 -3.72 8.13
CA TYR A 130 7.14 -5.04 7.48
C TYR A 130 7.76 -5.05 6.08
N LYS A 131 8.94 -4.44 5.93
CA LYS A 131 9.60 -4.18 4.64
C LYS A 131 9.50 -5.31 3.61
N ASP A 132 9.94 -6.52 3.96
CA ASP A 132 9.97 -7.63 3.01
C ASP A 132 8.58 -8.08 2.56
N LEU A 133 7.61 -8.07 3.48
CA LEU A 133 6.22 -8.45 3.20
C LEU A 133 5.53 -7.37 2.34
N THR A 134 5.70 -6.10 2.73
CA THR A 134 5.17 -4.95 1.99
C THR A 134 5.77 -4.86 0.59
N ASN A 135 7.06 -5.12 0.43
CA ASN A 135 7.72 -5.19 -0.88
C ASN A 135 7.14 -6.30 -1.74
N SER A 136 6.94 -7.50 -1.16
CA SER A 136 6.35 -8.64 -1.87
C SER A 136 4.94 -8.32 -2.38
N ALA A 137 4.13 -7.60 -1.59
CA ALA A 137 2.79 -7.17 -1.98
C ALA A 137 2.79 -5.96 -2.94
N THR A 138 3.81 -5.10 -2.89
CA THR A 138 3.97 -3.92 -3.75
C THR A 138 4.75 -4.30 -5.01
N ASN A 139 4.07 -4.89 -5.98
CA ASN A 139 4.67 -5.33 -7.25
C ASN A 139 3.86 -4.88 -8.47
N ILE A 140 4.44 -5.00 -9.67
CA ILE A 140 3.81 -4.56 -10.93
C ILE A 140 2.47 -5.23 -11.19
N ASN A 141 2.33 -6.54 -10.91
CA ASN A 141 1.07 -7.24 -11.13
C ASN A 141 -0.04 -6.66 -10.25
N PHE A 142 0.25 -6.39 -8.98
CA PHE A 142 -0.70 -5.74 -8.09
C PHE A 142 -1.11 -4.36 -8.61
N ILE A 143 -0.12 -3.52 -8.97
CA ILE A 143 -0.36 -2.16 -9.45
C ILE A 143 -1.18 -2.17 -10.75
N GLN A 144 -0.78 -2.97 -11.74
CA GLN A 144 -1.46 -3.07 -13.03
C GLN A 144 -2.90 -3.58 -12.88
N ASN A 145 -3.11 -4.62 -12.07
CA ASN A 145 -4.45 -5.16 -11.79
C ASN A 145 -5.33 -4.10 -11.11
N LYS A 146 -4.78 -3.35 -10.15
CA LYS A 146 -5.53 -2.30 -9.47
C LYS A 146 -5.83 -1.14 -10.40
N LEU A 147 -4.91 -0.73 -11.27
CA LEU A 147 -5.16 0.32 -12.28
C LEU A 147 -6.34 -0.05 -13.19
N ALA A 148 -6.41 -1.30 -13.65
CA ALA A 148 -7.51 -1.78 -14.49
C ALA A 148 -8.90 -1.71 -13.80
N SER A 149 -8.92 -1.82 -12.47
CA SER A 149 -10.15 -1.74 -11.65
C SER A 149 -10.34 -0.42 -10.91
N SER A 150 -9.38 0.51 -11.03
CA SER A 150 -9.34 1.73 -10.22
C SER A 150 -10.48 2.66 -10.60
N VAL A 151 -11.22 3.14 -9.61
CA VAL A 151 -12.43 3.94 -9.84
C VAL A 151 -12.18 5.43 -9.61
N SER A 152 -11.26 5.78 -8.71
CA SER A 152 -10.97 7.16 -8.38
C SER A 152 -9.55 7.56 -8.78
N LYS A 153 -9.37 8.86 -8.99
CA LYS A 153 -8.07 9.47 -9.23
C LYS A 153 -7.14 9.28 -8.03
N GLU A 154 -7.65 9.37 -6.81
CA GLU A 154 -6.87 9.24 -5.58
C GLU A 154 -6.30 7.83 -5.43
N GLN A 155 -7.06 6.81 -5.81
CA GLN A 155 -6.55 5.45 -5.91
C GLN A 155 -5.41 5.35 -6.92
N ARG A 156 -5.54 5.97 -8.09
CA ARG A 156 -4.48 5.99 -9.12
C ARG A 156 -3.23 6.77 -8.64
N LEU A 157 -3.40 7.90 -7.96
CA LEU A 157 -2.30 8.62 -7.32
C LEU A 157 -1.58 7.75 -6.28
N PHE A 158 -2.31 7.03 -5.44
CA PHE A 158 -1.71 6.08 -4.50
C PHE A 158 -0.94 4.97 -5.22
N LEU A 159 -1.48 4.43 -6.32
CA LEU A 159 -0.77 3.44 -7.15
C LEU A 159 0.51 4.00 -7.77
N CYS A 160 0.56 5.30 -8.09
CA CYS A 160 1.78 5.99 -8.50
C CYS A 160 2.83 5.99 -7.37
N ILE A 161 2.41 6.25 -6.12
CA ILE A 161 3.30 6.15 -4.95
C ILE A 161 3.81 4.71 -4.75
N LEU A 162 2.94 3.71 -4.90
CA LEU A 162 3.34 2.30 -4.85
C LEU A 162 4.34 1.95 -5.95
N LEU A 163 4.17 2.48 -7.15
CA LEU A 163 5.11 2.30 -8.26
C LEU A 163 6.47 2.89 -7.92
N GLY A 164 6.51 4.11 -7.37
CA GLY A 164 7.74 4.73 -6.88
C GLY A 164 8.46 3.89 -5.83
N SER A 165 7.70 3.36 -4.87
CA SER A 165 8.22 2.43 -3.85
C SER A 165 8.78 1.14 -4.47
N TYR A 166 8.06 0.54 -5.42
CA TYR A 166 8.52 -0.63 -6.16
C TYR A 166 9.82 -0.33 -6.95
N MET A 167 9.94 0.86 -7.54
CA MET A 167 11.16 1.29 -8.23
C MET A 167 12.36 1.44 -7.30
N LEU A 168 12.17 1.62 -5.99
CA LEU A 168 13.25 1.64 -5.01
C LEU A 168 13.64 0.25 -4.49
N GLN A 169 12.85 -0.78 -4.78
CA GLN A 169 13.16 -2.12 -4.30
C GLN A 169 14.45 -2.67 -4.97
N PRO A 170 15.28 -3.40 -4.21
CA PRO A 170 16.44 -4.08 -4.77
C PRO A 170 15.99 -5.22 -5.70
N ASN A 171 16.79 -5.53 -6.71
CA ASN A 171 16.59 -6.68 -7.62
C ASN A 171 15.26 -6.70 -8.38
N LYS A 172 14.64 -5.53 -8.63
CA LYS A 172 13.46 -5.43 -9.49
C LYS A 172 13.77 -5.92 -10.93
N PRO A 173 12.99 -6.86 -11.49
CA PRO A 173 13.21 -7.36 -12.84
C PRO A 173 12.91 -6.30 -13.90
N MET A 174 13.67 -6.35 -15.00
CA MET A 174 13.35 -5.61 -16.22
C MET A 174 12.81 -6.58 -17.27
N ILE A 175 11.78 -6.16 -17.98
CA ILE A 175 11.17 -6.90 -19.09
C ILE A 175 11.52 -6.15 -20.36
N ASN A 176 12.26 -6.79 -21.28
CA ASN A 176 12.72 -6.18 -22.53
C ASN A 176 13.47 -4.85 -22.33
N GLY A 177 14.26 -4.75 -21.26
CA GLY A 177 14.96 -3.52 -20.91
C GLY A 177 14.06 -2.38 -20.42
N CYS A 178 12.79 -2.65 -20.06
CA CYS A 178 11.90 -1.69 -19.39
C CYS A 178 11.47 -2.24 -18.03
N TYR A 179 11.26 -1.37 -17.04
CA TYR A 179 10.72 -1.82 -15.76
C TYR A 179 9.22 -2.16 -15.80
N LEU A 180 8.51 -1.68 -16.82
CA LEU A 180 7.07 -1.85 -16.98
C LEU A 180 6.77 -2.69 -18.24
N PRO A 181 5.80 -3.63 -18.17
CA PRO A 181 5.39 -4.42 -19.34
C PRO A 181 4.66 -3.55 -20.35
N GLN A 182 4.71 -3.89 -21.64
CA GLN A 182 4.15 -3.09 -22.75
C GLN A 182 2.68 -2.69 -22.58
N ASN A 183 1.87 -3.53 -21.92
CA ASN A 183 0.45 -3.29 -21.69
C ASN A 183 0.17 -2.54 -20.37
N PHE A 184 1.20 -1.96 -19.74
CA PHE A 184 1.03 -1.18 -18.52
C PHE A 184 0.36 0.16 -18.83
N PRO A 185 -0.71 0.56 -18.12
CA PRO A 185 -1.48 1.77 -18.41
C PRO A 185 -0.80 3.04 -17.87
N SER A 186 0.44 3.29 -18.33
CA SER A 186 1.27 4.42 -17.87
C SER A 186 0.69 5.79 -18.19
N THR A 187 -0.01 5.94 -19.32
CA THR A 187 -0.66 7.19 -19.75
C THR A 187 -1.66 7.69 -18.72
N ASN A 188 -2.53 6.81 -18.19
CA ASN A 188 -3.52 7.17 -17.18
C ASN A 188 -2.87 7.77 -15.93
N LEU A 189 -1.76 7.17 -15.47
CA LEU A 189 -1.03 7.65 -14.31
C LEU A 189 -0.38 9.01 -14.58
N LEU A 190 0.22 9.21 -15.76
CA LEU A 190 0.84 10.48 -16.13
C LEU A 190 -0.19 11.62 -16.24
N GLU A 191 -1.39 11.34 -16.75
CA GLU A 191 -2.47 12.32 -16.85
C GLU A 191 -2.98 12.77 -15.48
N ASP A 192 -3.12 11.84 -14.52
CA ASP A 192 -3.55 12.21 -13.17
C ASP A 192 -2.53 13.07 -12.42
N LEU A 193 -1.24 13.06 -12.81
CA LEU A 193 -0.20 13.89 -12.17
C LEU A 193 -0.44 15.39 -12.31
N GLU A 194 -1.12 15.83 -13.38
CA GLU A 194 -1.49 17.26 -13.58
C GLU A 194 -2.34 17.81 -12.45
N SER A 195 -3.03 16.92 -11.77
CA SER A 195 -4.08 17.26 -10.82
C SER A 195 -3.63 17.02 -9.38
N ILE A 196 -2.34 16.75 -9.18
CA ILE A 196 -1.69 16.89 -7.87
C ILE A 196 -1.62 18.38 -7.59
N ASP A 197 -2.54 18.85 -6.74
CA ASP A 197 -2.57 20.25 -6.31
C ASP A 197 -1.24 20.62 -5.61
N SER A 198 -0.83 21.86 -5.77
CA SER A 198 0.23 22.49 -4.98
C SER A 198 0.01 22.35 -3.46
N ASP A 199 -1.25 22.32 -3.01
CA ASP A 199 -1.61 22.14 -1.60
C ASP A 199 -1.55 20.67 -1.13
N PHE A 200 -1.56 19.71 -2.06
CA PHE A 200 -1.35 18.30 -1.74
C PHE A 200 0.14 18.05 -1.52
N SER A 201 0.60 18.34 -0.29
CA SER A 201 2.00 18.21 0.08
C SER A 201 2.45 16.74 0.05
N LEU A 202 3.03 16.35 -1.09
CA LEU A 202 3.78 15.12 -1.28
C LEU A 202 5.23 15.27 -0.76
N SER A 203 5.55 16.22 0.13
CA SER A 203 6.95 16.52 0.49
C SER A 203 7.73 15.25 0.90
N ASP A 204 7.11 14.41 1.73
CA ASP A 204 7.73 13.19 2.26
C ASP A 204 7.69 12.02 1.27
N THR A 205 6.94 12.13 0.18
CA THR A 205 6.81 11.12 -0.88
C THR A 205 7.32 11.59 -2.24
N ARG A 206 7.85 12.80 -2.35
CA ARG A 206 8.31 13.41 -3.61
C ARG A 206 9.35 12.53 -4.31
N HIS A 207 10.27 11.95 -3.54
CA HIS A 207 11.25 11.00 -4.06
C HIS A 207 10.58 9.75 -4.69
N LEU A 208 9.49 9.24 -4.10
CA LEU A 208 8.73 8.12 -4.67
C LEU A 208 8.07 8.54 -5.99
N VAL A 209 7.47 9.72 -6.02
CA VAL A 209 6.83 10.28 -7.23
C VAL A 209 7.86 10.43 -8.35
N SER A 210 9.03 11.01 -8.08
CA SER A 210 10.11 11.13 -9.06
C SER A 210 10.54 9.76 -9.62
N HIS A 211 10.71 8.75 -8.77
CA HIS A 211 11.02 7.39 -9.23
C HIS A 211 9.90 6.76 -10.07
N ALA A 212 8.63 7.02 -9.72
CA ALA A 212 7.50 6.58 -10.51
C ALA A 212 7.48 7.27 -11.89
N ILE A 213 7.67 8.60 -11.93
CA ILE A 213 7.73 9.38 -13.17
C ILE A 213 8.79 8.82 -14.10
N ARG A 214 10.01 8.56 -13.61
CA ARG A 214 11.09 7.96 -14.44
C ARG A 214 10.65 6.66 -15.11
N ALA A 215 10.02 5.76 -14.36
CA ALA A 215 9.53 4.49 -14.89
C ALA A 215 8.38 4.68 -15.91
N LEU A 216 7.46 5.62 -15.61
CA LEU A 216 6.35 5.94 -16.50
C LEU A 216 6.84 6.57 -17.81
N VAL A 217 7.77 7.53 -17.75
CA VAL A 217 8.37 8.16 -18.93
C VAL A 217 9.14 7.15 -19.76
N GLN A 218 9.97 6.29 -19.14
CA GLN A 218 10.68 5.23 -19.85
C GLN A 218 9.70 4.35 -20.63
N HIS A 219 8.63 3.91 -19.97
CA HIS A 219 7.62 3.08 -20.61
C HIS A 219 6.91 3.83 -21.74
N ASN A 220 6.45 5.06 -21.49
CA ASN A 220 5.70 5.85 -22.48
C ASN A 220 6.56 6.11 -23.73
N SER A 221 7.79 6.61 -23.54
CA SER A 221 8.74 6.90 -24.62
C SER A 221 9.14 5.65 -25.40
N LYS A 222 9.50 4.56 -24.71
CA LYS A 222 9.89 3.29 -25.33
C LYS A 222 8.80 2.68 -26.22
N TYR A 223 7.53 2.90 -25.91
CA TYR A 223 6.41 2.32 -26.66
C TYR A 223 5.70 3.34 -27.57
N GLY A 224 6.32 4.50 -27.81
CA GLY A 224 5.83 5.49 -28.77
C GLY A 224 4.62 6.31 -28.31
N PHE A 225 4.31 6.29 -27.02
CA PHE A 225 3.32 7.19 -26.43
C PHE A 225 3.92 8.59 -26.22
N THR A 226 3.07 9.62 -26.25
CA THR A 226 3.49 11.03 -26.18
C THR A 226 3.02 11.74 -24.90
N THR A 227 2.22 11.08 -24.06
CA THR A 227 1.70 11.63 -22.80
C THR A 227 2.82 12.13 -21.89
N TRP A 228 3.99 11.47 -21.93
CA TRP A 228 5.14 11.86 -21.13
C TRP A 228 5.70 13.25 -21.44
N PHE A 229 5.42 13.86 -22.59
CA PHE A 229 5.85 15.23 -22.88
C PHE A 229 5.28 16.24 -21.88
N LYS A 230 4.13 15.96 -21.27
CA LYS A 230 3.56 16.75 -20.18
C LYS A 230 4.47 16.84 -18.96
N MET A 231 5.44 15.94 -18.79
CA MET A 231 6.39 16.03 -17.69
C MET A 231 7.27 17.27 -17.77
N PHE A 232 7.51 17.84 -18.97
CA PHE A 232 8.26 19.09 -19.07
C PHE A 232 7.56 20.26 -18.36
N THR A 233 6.22 20.29 -18.35
CA THR A 233 5.44 21.33 -17.65
C THR A 233 5.29 21.04 -16.16
N LEU A 234 5.19 19.77 -15.77
CA LEU A 234 4.98 19.36 -14.37
C LEU A 234 6.28 19.18 -13.56
N ALA A 235 7.43 19.03 -14.23
CA ALA A 235 8.71 18.79 -13.58
C ALA A 235 9.10 19.82 -12.51
N PRO A 236 8.91 21.14 -12.70
CA PRO A 236 9.22 22.11 -11.64
C PRO A 236 8.52 21.83 -10.30
N ILE A 237 7.41 21.09 -10.30
CA ILE A 237 6.63 20.75 -9.11
C ILE A 237 6.96 19.32 -8.63
N LEU A 238 7.08 18.37 -9.56
CA LEU A 238 7.13 16.93 -9.24
C LEU A 238 8.53 16.30 -9.33
N ASP A 239 9.42 16.88 -10.13
CA ASP A 239 10.79 16.43 -10.38
C ASP A 239 11.68 17.61 -10.78
N GLU A 240 12.03 18.46 -9.80
CA GLU A 240 12.80 19.70 -10.01
C GLU A 240 14.14 19.46 -10.73
N SER A 241 14.69 18.25 -10.62
CA SER A 241 15.94 17.86 -11.27
C SER A 241 15.80 17.44 -12.72
N TYR A 242 14.56 17.31 -13.23
CA TYR A 242 14.27 16.74 -14.54
C TYR A 242 14.91 15.35 -14.74
N ALA A 243 15.06 14.55 -13.68
CA ALA A 243 15.70 13.24 -13.70
C ALA A 243 14.96 12.21 -14.59
N PHE A 244 13.72 12.50 -14.98
CA PHE A 244 13.00 11.72 -15.98
C PHE A 244 13.62 11.75 -17.38
N ILE A 245 14.40 12.78 -17.73
CA ILE A 245 15.04 12.89 -19.06
C ILE A 245 16.01 11.72 -19.28
N ASP A 246 16.75 11.33 -18.25
CA ASP A 246 17.70 10.20 -18.31
C ASP A 246 17.01 8.84 -18.50
N ALA A 247 15.68 8.77 -18.32
CA ALA A 247 14.90 7.56 -18.47
C ALA A 247 14.26 7.43 -19.86
N ILE A 248 14.40 8.44 -20.74
CA ILE A 248 13.80 8.43 -22.08
C ILE A 248 14.47 7.36 -22.94
N GLU A 249 13.66 6.49 -23.54
CA GLU A 249 14.11 5.55 -24.56
C GLU A 249 13.51 5.93 -25.91
N VAL A 250 14.38 6.11 -26.91
CA VAL A 250 13.97 6.51 -28.25
C VAL A 250 13.23 5.36 -28.92
N TYR A 251 11.92 5.53 -29.12
CA TYR A 251 11.16 4.66 -30.01
C TYR A 251 11.65 4.83 -31.44
N ASN A 252 11.92 3.72 -32.15
CA ASN A 252 12.31 3.81 -33.55
C ASN A 252 11.10 4.21 -34.42
N PHE A 253 10.95 5.51 -34.64
CA PHE A 253 9.93 6.12 -35.49
C PHE A 253 10.14 5.92 -36.99
N GLU A 254 11.23 5.27 -37.44
CA GLU A 254 11.48 5.01 -38.88
C GLU A 254 10.32 4.26 -39.57
N ARG A 255 9.40 3.66 -38.81
CA ARG A 255 8.20 2.98 -39.32
C ARG A 255 6.88 3.75 -39.15
N ARG A 256 6.84 4.92 -38.48
CA ARG A 256 5.62 5.71 -38.17
C ARG A 256 5.89 7.23 -37.97
N SER A 257 6.50 7.89 -38.94
CA SER A 257 6.80 9.34 -38.93
C SER A 257 5.58 10.24 -38.66
N ASP A 258 4.41 9.83 -39.14
CA ASP A 258 3.21 10.67 -39.17
C ASP A 258 2.64 10.91 -37.76
N GLN A 259 2.82 9.95 -36.85
CA GLN A 259 2.40 10.07 -35.45
C GLN A 259 3.25 11.08 -34.67
N PHE A 260 4.54 11.15 -34.97
CA PHE A 260 5.47 12.11 -34.34
C PHE A 260 5.15 13.54 -34.78
N LEU A 261 4.90 13.76 -36.07
CA LEU A 261 4.56 15.08 -36.61
C LEU A 261 3.22 15.61 -36.08
N ASN A 262 2.20 14.74 -35.95
CA ASN A 262 0.92 15.13 -35.37
C ASN A 262 1.05 15.51 -33.88
N ALA A 263 1.88 14.81 -33.11
CA ALA A 263 2.11 15.13 -31.71
C ALA A 263 2.84 16.46 -31.46
N LEU A 264 3.53 16.99 -32.48
CA LEU A 264 4.19 18.30 -32.42
C LEU A 264 3.31 19.44 -32.95
N GLY A 265 2.25 19.13 -33.71
CA GLY A 265 1.40 20.12 -34.39
C GLY A 265 0.24 20.68 -33.58
N ASP A 266 -0.10 20.06 -32.44
CA ASP A 266 -1.26 20.42 -31.60
C ASP A 266 -0.88 21.29 -30.37
N ASN A 267 0.27 21.97 -30.39
CA ASN A 267 0.67 22.97 -29.38
C ASN A 267 0.35 24.40 -29.81
#